data_AF-A0A852X7X7-F1
#
_entry.id   AF-A0A852X7X7-F1
#
_cell.length_a   1.000
_cell.length_b   1.000
_cell.length_c   1.000
_cell.angle_alpha   90.00
_cell.angle_beta   90.00
_cell.angle_gamma   90.00
#
_symmetry.space_group_name_H-M   'P 1'
#
loop_
_entity.id
_entity.type
_entity.pdbx_description
1 polymer ?
#
loop_
_entity_poly.entity_id
_entity_poly.type
_entity_poly.pdbx_seq_one_letter_code
_entity_poly.pdbx_strand_id
1 'polypeptide(L)'
;MADSAQSAGGAGRPEKQGWGVIPGPVHRLLVRLTEKARAIADGQDVSEWPPADTPSDFDPYFRKTLAATQALHETTTDLRSLVSAWAHKYHQPKPNFSDLARAQGATPQGLYKRYKQSTRDAIDELLSDEPQIAVILDAFPSLRLVDLRGLSTPIDRALRDAHARITSASASSPYEDRLAHVLEVLEAVAAVNGLKPDMQQVHDLLVEVDIEPTDENIASIREGLLNGTSQS
;
A
#
# COMPACT_ATOMS: atom_id res chain seq x y z
N MET A 1 -5.49 59.73 14.02
CA MET A 1 -5.12 58.96 15.23
C MET A 1 -6.32 58.12 15.64
N ALA A 2 -6.32 56.90 15.13
CA ALA A 2 -7.17 55.71 15.32
C ALA A 2 -6.57 54.75 14.24
N ASP A 3 -6.31 53.47 14.46
CA ASP A 3 -7.17 52.48 15.09
C ASP A 3 -6.34 51.25 15.52
N SER A 4 -6.86 50.52 16.49
CA SER A 4 -6.30 49.29 17.05
C SER A 4 -6.60 48.09 16.15
N ALA A 5 -5.69 47.10 16.09
CA ALA A 5 -6.08 45.69 15.87
C ALA A 5 -4.97 44.73 16.32
N GLN A 6 -5.22 44.09 17.46
CA GLN A 6 -4.67 42.79 17.83
C GLN A 6 -5.31 41.67 16.99
N SER A 7 -4.67 40.50 17.04
CA SER A 7 -5.18 39.14 16.76
C SER A 7 -4.76 38.52 15.43
N ALA A 8 -3.93 37.50 15.50
CA ALA A 8 -4.44 36.12 15.41
C ALA A 8 -3.32 35.13 15.76
N GLY A 9 -3.62 34.22 16.69
CA GLY A 9 -2.73 33.14 17.12
C GLY A 9 -2.37 32.24 15.94
N GLY A 10 -1.07 32.16 15.64
CA GLY A 10 -0.54 31.15 14.76
C GLY A 10 -0.59 29.81 15.48
N ALA A 11 -1.47 28.92 15.02
CA ALA A 11 -1.41 27.49 15.32
C ALA A 11 0.03 27.01 15.17
N GLY A 12 0.51 26.27 16.18
CA GLY A 12 1.89 25.81 16.30
C GLY A 12 2.37 25.17 15.00
N ARG A 13 3.19 25.91 14.26
CA ARG A 13 3.98 25.36 13.15
C ARG A 13 4.95 24.37 13.79
N PRO A 14 4.96 23.08 13.40
CA PRO A 14 5.88 22.11 13.98
C PRO A 14 7.30 22.66 13.87
N GLU A 15 8.04 22.59 14.99
CA GLU A 15 9.44 23.01 15.07
C GLU A 15 10.20 22.49 13.86
N LYS A 16 11.01 23.37 13.27
CA LYS A 16 11.82 23.09 12.09
C LYS A 16 12.66 21.83 12.32
N GLN A 17 12.17 20.67 11.89
CA GLN A 17 13.01 19.52 11.66
C GLN A 17 14.18 19.99 10.80
N GLY A 18 15.39 19.70 11.27
CA GLY A 18 16.62 20.14 10.64
C GLY A 18 16.58 19.86 9.14
N TRP A 19 16.96 20.86 8.37
CA TRP A 19 17.12 20.73 6.94
C TRP A 19 17.91 19.46 6.58
N GLY A 20 17.41 18.64 5.65
CA GLY A 20 18.07 17.40 5.21
C GLY A 20 17.73 16.13 6.01
N VAL A 21 16.83 16.20 7.00
CA VAL A 21 16.36 15.00 7.74
C VAL A 21 15.06 14.47 7.13
N ILE A 22 15.04 13.18 6.79
CA ILE A 22 13.81 12.48 6.40
C ILE A 22 13.08 12.04 7.69
N PRO A 23 11.80 12.39 7.89
CA PRO A 23 11.02 11.94 9.04
C PRO A 23 11.01 10.42 9.14
N GLY A 24 11.04 9.92 10.37
CA GLY A 24 11.05 8.48 10.66
C GLY A 24 10.02 7.65 9.88
N PRO A 25 8.73 8.05 9.81
CA PRO A 25 7.72 7.30 9.08
C PRO A 25 8.00 7.19 7.58
N VAL A 26 8.43 8.29 6.94
CA VAL A 26 8.77 8.34 5.52
C VAL A 26 10.02 7.50 5.23
N HIS A 27 11.05 7.61 6.07
CA HIS A 27 12.26 6.81 5.93
C HIS A 27 11.98 5.30 6.09
N ARG A 28 11.16 4.91 7.08
CA ARG A 28 10.79 3.51 7.27
C ARG A 28 9.97 2.97 6.09
N LEU A 29 9.07 3.76 5.52
CA LEU A 29 8.34 3.35 4.33
C LEU A 29 9.26 3.18 3.11
N LEU A 30 10.23 4.09 2.93
CA LEU A 30 11.27 3.97 1.90
C LEU A 30 12.04 2.65 2.03
N VAL A 31 12.49 2.32 3.25
CA VAL A 31 13.18 1.05 3.54
C VAL A 31 12.27 -0.13 3.22
N ARG A 32 10.99 -0.09 3.64
CA ARG A 32 10.03 -1.18 3.41
C ARG A 32 9.80 -1.46 1.93
N LEU A 33 9.58 -0.43 1.13
CA LEU A 33 9.41 -0.57 -0.32
C LEU A 33 10.69 -1.10 -1.00
N THR A 34 11.87 -0.68 -0.51
CA THR A 34 13.16 -1.17 -1.03
C THR A 34 13.37 -2.65 -0.70
N GLU A 35 13.13 -3.05 0.54
CA GLU A 35 13.22 -4.44 1.00
C GLU A 35 12.21 -5.33 0.26
N LYS A 36 10.99 -4.84 0.06
CA LYS A 36 9.95 -5.56 -0.68
C LYS A 36 10.32 -5.78 -2.14
N ALA A 37 10.79 -4.74 -2.83
CA ALA A 37 11.27 -4.86 -4.21
C ALA A 37 12.43 -5.86 -4.32
N ARG A 38 13.37 -5.81 -3.37
CA ARG A 38 14.47 -6.76 -3.28
C ARG A 38 13.98 -8.19 -3.07
N ALA A 39 13.07 -8.41 -2.12
CA ALA A 39 12.54 -9.75 -1.84
C ALA A 39 11.82 -10.35 -3.06
N ILE A 40 11.08 -9.53 -3.82
CA ILE A 40 10.43 -9.98 -5.07
C ILE A 40 11.49 -10.39 -6.11
N ALA A 41 12.53 -9.57 -6.28
CA ALA A 41 13.60 -9.84 -7.23
C ALA A 41 14.43 -11.08 -6.84
N ASP A 42 14.83 -11.19 -5.57
CA ASP A 42 15.59 -12.32 -5.03
C ASP A 42 14.77 -13.63 -5.09
N GLY A 43 13.44 -13.55 -5.02
CA GLY A 43 12.53 -14.69 -5.18
C GLY A 43 12.33 -15.17 -6.63
N GLN A 44 12.96 -14.53 -7.62
CA GLN A 44 12.95 -14.99 -9.01
C GLN A 44 14.12 -15.94 -9.27
N ASP A 45 13.89 -17.24 -9.11
CA ASP A 45 14.89 -18.26 -9.44
C ASP A 45 14.62 -18.85 -10.83
N VAL A 46 15.45 -18.46 -11.80
CA VAL A 46 15.38 -18.99 -13.17
C VAL A 46 15.82 -20.46 -13.26
N SER A 47 16.49 -20.99 -12.24
CA SER A 47 16.87 -22.41 -12.19
C SER A 47 15.70 -23.34 -11.93
N GLU A 48 14.56 -22.81 -11.46
CA GLU A 48 13.31 -23.56 -11.38
C GLU A 48 12.71 -23.88 -12.76
N TRP A 49 13.12 -23.14 -13.81
CA TRP A 49 12.57 -23.35 -15.14
C TRP A 49 13.03 -24.70 -15.72
N PRO A 50 12.14 -25.42 -16.44
CA PRO A 50 12.52 -26.66 -17.09
C PRO A 50 13.72 -26.47 -18.05
N PRO A 51 14.60 -27.47 -18.18
CA PRO A 51 15.70 -27.44 -19.14
C PRO A 51 15.21 -27.10 -20.56
N ALA A 52 15.97 -26.25 -21.26
CA ALA A 52 15.59 -25.73 -22.58
C ALA A 52 15.48 -26.81 -23.67
N ASP A 53 16.08 -27.98 -23.46
CA ASP A 53 16.11 -29.13 -24.37
C ASP A 53 14.98 -30.15 -24.13
N THR A 54 14.13 -29.92 -23.11
CA THR A 54 13.06 -30.85 -22.73
C THR A 54 11.69 -30.20 -22.96
N PRO A 55 10.86 -30.71 -23.89
CA PRO A 55 9.47 -30.25 -24.04
C PRO A 55 8.72 -30.34 -22.71
N SER A 56 8.28 -29.20 -22.20
CA SER A 56 7.66 -29.04 -20.88
C SER A 56 6.52 -28.04 -20.94
N ASP A 57 5.60 -28.09 -19.98
CA ASP A 57 4.62 -27.02 -19.79
C ASP A 57 5.27 -25.85 -19.04
N PHE A 58 5.46 -24.73 -19.75
CA PHE A 58 6.07 -23.52 -19.20
C PHE A 58 5.03 -22.53 -18.64
N ASP A 59 3.72 -22.77 -18.81
CA ASP A 59 2.67 -21.83 -18.40
C ASP A 59 2.74 -21.44 -16.90
N PRO A 60 2.95 -22.36 -15.95
CA PRO A 60 3.10 -21.99 -14.53
C PRO A 60 4.28 -21.04 -14.27
N TYR A 61 5.41 -21.26 -14.95
CA TYR A 61 6.63 -20.46 -14.81
C TYR A 61 6.48 -19.08 -15.45
N PHE A 62 5.84 -19.00 -16.62
CA PHE A 62 5.49 -17.73 -17.25
C PHE A 62 4.57 -16.90 -16.35
N ARG A 63 3.49 -17.50 -15.82
CA ARG A 63 2.56 -16.79 -14.93
C ARG A 63 3.24 -16.32 -13.65
N LYS A 64 4.04 -17.18 -13.01
CA LYS A 64 4.82 -16.80 -11.81
C LYS A 64 5.74 -15.62 -12.10
N THR A 65 6.48 -15.67 -13.21
CA THR A 65 7.44 -14.62 -13.59
C THR A 65 6.74 -13.32 -13.98
N LEU A 66 5.65 -13.39 -14.74
CA LEU A 66 4.85 -12.22 -15.11
C LEU A 66 4.22 -11.56 -13.87
N ALA A 67 3.69 -12.35 -12.92
CA ALA A 67 3.14 -11.83 -11.68
C ALA A 67 4.22 -11.13 -10.83
N ALA A 68 5.39 -11.74 -10.69
CA ALA A 68 6.48 -11.15 -9.93
C ALA A 68 7.07 -9.90 -10.59
N THR A 69 7.25 -9.89 -11.90
CA THR A 69 7.73 -8.71 -12.64
C THR A 69 6.73 -7.55 -12.55
N GLN A 70 5.42 -7.83 -12.59
CA GLN A 70 4.39 -6.83 -12.34
C GLN A 70 4.45 -6.30 -10.90
N ALA A 71 4.53 -7.16 -9.89
CA ALA A 71 4.65 -6.75 -8.49
C ALA A 71 5.92 -5.91 -8.23
N LEU A 72 7.03 -6.27 -8.87
CA LEU A 72 8.27 -5.49 -8.83
C LEU A 72 8.08 -4.13 -9.50
N HIS A 73 7.39 -4.07 -10.64
CA HIS A 73 7.09 -2.83 -11.35
C HIS A 73 6.22 -1.87 -10.49
N GLU A 74 5.20 -2.39 -9.83
CA GLU A 74 4.35 -1.63 -8.91
C GLU A 74 5.14 -1.11 -7.71
N THR A 75 5.88 -1.99 -7.02
CA THR A 75 6.67 -1.63 -5.84
C THR A 75 7.73 -0.57 -6.16
N THR A 76 8.43 -0.71 -7.29
CA THR A 76 9.42 0.27 -7.73
C THR A 76 8.79 1.59 -8.20
N THR A 77 7.58 1.54 -8.74
CA THR A 77 6.79 2.73 -9.07
C THR A 77 6.39 3.49 -7.82
N ASP A 78 5.95 2.80 -6.77
CA ASP A 78 5.60 3.40 -5.48
C ASP A 78 6.83 4.02 -4.80
N LEU A 79 7.95 3.29 -4.77
CA LEU A 79 9.23 3.81 -4.25
C LEU A 79 9.65 5.10 -4.96
N ARG A 80 9.62 5.09 -6.30
CA ARG A 80 9.97 6.27 -7.12
C ARG A 80 9.00 7.42 -6.86
N SER A 81 7.72 7.14 -6.67
CA SER A 81 6.68 8.14 -6.40
C SER A 81 6.88 8.77 -5.02
N LEU A 82 7.14 7.97 -3.98
CA LEU A 82 7.46 8.43 -2.63
C LEU A 82 8.67 9.38 -2.63
N VAL A 83 9.79 8.94 -3.23
CA VAL A 83 11.02 9.75 -3.30
C VAL A 83 10.79 11.05 -4.05
N SER A 84 10.11 11.01 -5.19
CA SER A 84 9.83 12.20 -6.00
C SER A 84 8.90 13.18 -5.26
N ALA A 85 7.87 12.65 -4.60
CA ALA A 85 6.92 13.44 -3.82
C ALA A 85 7.58 14.12 -2.62
N TRP A 86 8.38 13.37 -1.87
CA TRP A 86 9.16 13.88 -0.75
C TRP A 86 10.14 14.99 -1.20
N ALA A 87 10.94 14.69 -2.22
CA ALA A 87 11.95 15.60 -2.76
C ALA A 87 11.33 16.91 -3.27
N HIS A 88 10.16 16.87 -3.88
CA HIS A 88 9.52 18.09 -4.39
C HIS A 88 8.84 18.93 -3.30
N LYS A 89 8.23 18.27 -2.30
CA LYS A 89 7.40 18.94 -1.30
C LYS A 89 8.20 19.46 -0.10
N TYR A 90 9.13 18.66 0.44
CA TYR A 90 9.78 18.95 1.72
C TYR A 90 11.28 19.19 1.61
N HIS A 91 11.96 18.63 0.61
CA HIS A 91 13.40 18.82 0.46
C HIS A 91 13.75 20.27 0.12
N GLN A 92 14.79 20.78 0.78
CA GLN A 92 15.42 22.06 0.45
C GLN A 92 16.92 21.81 0.15
N PRO A 93 17.62 22.68 -0.60
CA PRO A 93 16.99 23.41 -1.68
C PRO A 93 16.20 22.42 -2.54
N LYS A 94 15.07 22.87 -3.10
CA LYS A 94 14.29 21.99 -3.97
C LYS A 94 15.18 21.51 -5.12
N PRO A 95 15.30 20.18 -5.33
CA PRO A 95 16.10 19.67 -6.43
C PRO A 95 15.51 20.16 -7.74
N ASN A 96 16.37 20.41 -8.71
CA ASN A 96 15.93 20.79 -10.05
C ASN A 96 15.12 19.62 -10.64
N PHE A 97 13.90 19.93 -11.07
CA PHE A 97 12.97 18.92 -11.60
C PHE A 97 13.52 18.21 -12.84
N SER A 98 14.30 18.92 -13.67
CA SER A 98 14.97 18.34 -14.84
C SER A 98 16.05 17.34 -14.46
N ASP A 99 16.76 17.56 -13.35
CA ASP A 99 17.76 16.63 -12.84
C ASP A 99 17.12 15.36 -12.28
N LEU A 100 15.99 15.51 -11.56
CA LEU A 100 15.20 14.37 -11.10
C LEU A 100 14.66 13.54 -12.28
N ALA A 101 14.16 14.21 -13.33
CA ALA A 101 13.67 13.52 -14.51
C ALA A 101 14.78 12.74 -15.21
N ARG A 102 15.96 13.36 -15.39
CA ARG A 102 17.15 12.72 -15.95
C ARG A 102 17.60 11.50 -15.14
N ALA A 103 17.61 11.60 -13.81
CA ALA A 103 17.97 10.47 -12.92
C ALA A 103 17.02 9.28 -13.06
N GLN A 104 15.77 9.51 -13.48
CA GLN A 104 14.75 8.48 -13.69
C GLN A 104 14.64 8.03 -15.16
N GLY A 105 15.51 8.51 -16.05
CA GLY A 105 15.39 8.25 -17.49
C GLY A 105 14.08 8.78 -18.09
N ALA A 106 13.51 9.84 -17.51
CA ALA A 106 12.24 10.41 -17.90
C ALA A 106 12.41 11.84 -18.45
N THR A 107 11.41 12.29 -19.23
CA THR A 107 11.29 13.71 -19.56
C THR A 107 10.70 14.49 -18.38
N PRO A 108 10.96 15.80 -18.24
CA PRO A 108 10.31 16.62 -17.22
C PRO A 108 8.77 16.51 -17.28
N GLN A 109 8.17 16.56 -18.47
CA GLN A 109 6.72 16.37 -18.64
C GLN A 109 6.26 14.98 -18.19
N GLY A 110 7.06 13.94 -18.45
CA GLY A 110 6.78 12.58 -17.98
C GLY A 110 6.81 12.47 -16.45
N LEU A 111 7.74 13.18 -15.80
CA LEU A 111 7.82 13.23 -14.35
C LEU A 111 6.61 13.96 -13.73
N TYR A 112 6.16 15.07 -14.33
CA TYR A 112 4.94 15.78 -13.87
C TYR A 112 3.70 14.88 -13.90
N LYS A 113 3.54 14.03 -14.93
CA LYS A 113 2.41 13.10 -15.02
C LYS A 113 2.45 11.99 -13.96
N ARG A 114 3.64 11.62 -13.51
CA ARG A 114 3.86 10.58 -12.48
C ARG A 114 3.69 11.13 -11.06
N TYR A 115 3.65 12.44 -10.94
CA TYR A 115 3.52 13.14 -9.69
C TYR A 115 2.04 13.36 -9.37
N LYS A 116 1.45 12.45 -8.61
CA LYS A 116 0.03 12.52 -8.25
C LYS A 116 -0.17 13.30 -6.95
N GLN A 117 -1.29 14.01 -6.86
CA GLN A 117 -1.70 14.66 -5.62
C GLN A 117 -1.91 13.62 -4.51
N SER A 118 -2.47 12.45 -4.83
CA SER A 118 -2.64 11.33 -3.88
C SER A 118 -1.35 10.93 -3.17
N THR A 119 -0.20 10.89 -3.87
CA THR A 119 1.10 10.59 -3.25
C THR A 119 1.55 11.68 -2.27
N ARG A 120 1.19 12.94 -2.51
CA ARG A 120 1.47 14.03 -1.55
C ARG A 120 0.60 13.91 -0.31
N ASP A 121 -0.67 13.60 -0.52
CA ASP A 121 -1.66 13.48 0.53
C ASP A 121 -1.28 12.29 1.44
N ALA A 122 -0.89 11.16 0.86
CA ALA A 122 -0.37 10.03 1.62
C ALA A 122 0.87 10.37 2.45
N ILE A 123 1.76 11.26 1.99
CA ILE A 123 2.89 11.71 2.83
C ILE A 123 2.41 12.59 3.99
N ASP A 124 1.41 13.45 3.79
CA ASP A 124 0.82 14.19 4.91
C ASP A 124 0.19 13.22 5.92
N GLU A 125 -0.51 12.18 5.45
CA GLU A 125 -1.09 11.14 6.30
C GLU A 125 -0.02 10.35 7.06
N LEU A 126 1.12 10.01 6.43
CA LEU A 126 2.24 9.35 7.13
C LEU A 126 2.81 10.19 8.28
N LEU A 127 2.62 11.50 8.23
CA LEU A 127 3.10 12.47 9.23
C LEU A 127 1.99 12.97 10.17
N SER A 128 0.74 12.54 9.95
CA SER A 128 -0.43 12.95 10.72
C SER A 128 -0.47 12.25 12.09
N ASP A 129 -1.00 12.96 13.09
CA ASP A 129 -1.35 12.37 14.39
C ASP A 129 -2.62 11.50 14.30
N GLU A 130 -3.43 11.70 13.26
CA GLU A 130 -4.65 10.95 12.96
C GLU A 130 -4.61 10.45 11.50
N PRO A 131 -3.76 9.43 11.22
CA PRO A 131 -3.52 9.00 9.85
C PRO A 131 -4.71 8.22 9.27
N GLN A 132 -5.08 8.54 8.03
CA GLN A 132 -6.07 7.80 7.26
C GLN A 132 -5.37 6.70 6.44
N ILE A 133 -5.46 5.45 6.93
CA ILE A 133 -4.80 4.28 6.32
C ILE A 133 -5.21 4.08 4.84
N ALA A 134 -6.47 4.30 4.51
CA ALA A 134 -6.97 4.13 3.14
C ALA A 134 -6.28 5.07 2.13
N VAL A 135 -5.99 6.31 2.54
CA VAL A 135 -5.30 7.30 1.68
C VAL A 135 -3.86 6.87 1.40
N ILE A 136 -3.18 6.28 2.40
CA ILE A 136 -1.82 5.76 2.24
C ILE A 136 -1.81 4.57 1.27
N LEU A 137 -2.75 3.64 1.41
CA LEU A 137 -2.83 2.45 0.55
C LEU A 137 -3.23 2.78 -0.90
N ASP A 138 -4.18 3.70 -1.11
CA ASP A 138 -4.59 4.15 -2.45
C ASP A 138 -3.41 4.79 -3.21
N ALA A 139 -2.57 5.56 -2.51
CA ALA A 139 -1.41 6.19 -3.11
C ALA A 139 -0.25 5.24 -3.42
N PHE A 140 -0.18 4.09 -2.75
CA PHE A 140 0.88 3.09 -2.87
C PHE A 140 0.30 1.67 -3.00
N PRO A 141 -0.23 1.29 -4.17
CA PRO A 141 -0.95 0.03 -4.38
C PRO A 141 -0.15 -1.24 -4.10
N SER A 142 1.19 -1.15 -4.13
CA SER A 142 2.04 -2.28 -3.77
C SER A 142 2.06 -2.58 -2.26
N LEU A 143 1.61 -1.64 -1.41
CA LEU A 143 1.57 -1.81 0.03
C LEU A 143 0.38 -2.66 0.48
N ARG A 144 0.57 -3.31 1.62
CA ARG A 144 -0.45 -4.01 2.40
C ARG A 144 -0.46 -3.48 3.82
N LEU A 145 -1.51 -3.77 4.60
CA LEU A 145 -1.61 -3.34 6.00
C LEU A 145 -0.40 -3.75 6.85
N VAL A 146 0.17 -4.93 6.60
CA VAL A 146 1.39 -5.43 7.27
C VAL A 146 2.62 -4.59 6.97
N ASP A 147 2.67 -3.89 5.82
CA ASP A 147 3.77 -3.02 5.45
C ASP A 147 3.73 -1.68 6.21
N LEU A 148 2.56 -1.31 6.75
CA LEU A 148 2.36 -0.08 7.51
C LEU A 148 2.68 -0.23 9.01
N ARG A 149 2.81 -1.47 9.50
CA ARG A 149 3.13 -1.75 10.91
C ARG A 149 4.52 -1.24 11.26
N GLY A 150 4.63 -0.57 12.41
CA GLY A 150 5.88 -0.01 12.91
C GLY A 150 6.36 1.24 12.17
N LEU A 151 5.58 1.78 11.22
CA LEU A 151 5.94 3.03 10.56
C LEU A 151 5.88 4.21 11.53
N SER A 152 4.89 4.27 12.42
CA SER A 152 4.78 5.28 13.48
C SER A 152 3.74 4.85 14.53
N THR A 153 3.81 5.43 15.73
CA THR A 153 2.81 5.18 16.77
C THR A 153 1.40 5.61 16.35
N PRO A 154 1.17 6.76 15.68
CA PRO A 154 -0.13 7.11 15.12
C PRO A 154 -0.65 6.07 14.11
N ILE A 155 0.20 5.59 13.21
CA ILE A 155 -0.18 4.58 12.20
C ILE A 155 -0.54 3.26 12.88
N ASP A 156 0.28 2.80 13.84
CA ASP A 156 0.00 1.57 14.60
C ASP A 156 -1.27 1.66 15.44
N ARG A 157 -1.65 2.86 15.88
CA ARG A 157 -2.95 3.10 16.53
C ARG A 157 -4.09 3.01 15.52
N ALA A 158 -4.00 3.72 14.40
CA ALA A 158 -5.03 3.70 13.37
C ALA A 158 -5.26 2.28 12.80
N LEU A 159 -4.19 1.48 12.64
CA LEU A 159 -4.29 0.07 12.26
C LEU A 159 -5.04 -0.76 13.30
N ARG A 160 -4.74 -0.57 14.60
CA ARG A 160 -5.46 -1.27 15.68
C ARG A 160 -6.91 -0.84 15.79
N ASP A 161 -7.21 0.45 15.61
CA ASP A 161 -8.58 0.96 15.66
C ASP A 161 -9.40 0.45 14.48
N ALA A 162 -8.80 0.39 13.28
CA ALA A 162 -9.42 -0.23 12.11
C ALA A 162 -9.72 -1.72 12.37
N HIS A 163 -8.74 -2.46 12.89
CA HIS A 163 -8.93 -3.86 13.28
C HIS A 163 -10.03 -4.03 14.34
N ALA A 164 -10.02 -3.23 15.41
CA ALA A 164 -11.04 -3.29 16.46
C ALA A 164 -12.45 -3.00 15.92
N ARG A 165 -12.60 -2.06 14.98
CA ARG A 165 -13.88 -1.80 14.31
C ARG A 165 -14.35 -3.03 13.53
N ILE A 166 -13.44 -3.69 12.79
CA ILE A 166 -13.71 -4.92 12.05
C ILE A 166 -14.12 -6.06 12.99
N THR A 167 -13.36 -6.30 14.07
CA THR A 167 -13.66 -7.35 15.05
C THR A 167 -14.98 -7.09 15.79
N SER A 168 -15.25 -5.84 16.17
CA SER A 168 -16.50 -5.47 16.85
C SER A 168 -17.74 -5.62 15.97
N ALA A 169 -17.60 -5.38 14.66
CA ALA A 169 -18.63 -5.65 13.67
C ALA A 169 -18.87 -7.18 13.52
N SER A 170 -17.80 -7.98 13.49
CA SER A 170 -17.88 -9.45 13.39
C SER A 170 -18.44 -10.15 14.63
N ALA A 171 -18.17 -9.65 15.84
CA ALA A 171 -18.61 -10.27 17.09
C ALA A 171 -20.14 -10.19 17.34
N SER A 172 -20.85 -9.39 16.53
CA SER A 172 -22.27 -9.12 16.69
C SER A 172 -23.17 -9.98 15.78
N SER A 173 -22.60 -10.80 14.88
CA SER A 173 -23.34 -11.44 13.79
C SER A 173 -23.27 -12.98 13.83
N PRO A 174 -24.37 -13.69 13.48
CA PRO A 174 -24.39 -15.13 13.22
C PRO A 174 -23.24 -15.61 12.30
N TYR A 175 -22.86 -16.89 12.39
CA TYR A 175 -21.74 -17.48 11.62
C TYR A 175 -21.86 -17.26 10.09
N GLU A 176 -23.07 -17.35 9.53
CA GLU A 176 -23.32 -17.08 8.10
C GLU A 176 -23.03 -15.61 7.73
N ASP A 177 -23.29 -14.67 8.63
CA ASP A 177 -22.99 -13.25 8.41
C ASP A 177 -21.49 -12.95 8.53
N ARG A 178 -20.74 -13.71 9.36
CA ARG A 178 -19.28 -13.58 9.47
C ARG A 178 -18.57 -13.98 8.17
N LEU A 179 -19.06 -15.01 7.49
CA LEU A 179 -18.54 -15.47 6.19
C LEU A 179 -18.90 -14.49 5.07
N ALA A 180 -20.13 -13.95 5.08
CA ALA A 180 -20.55 -12.87 4.19
C ALA A 180 -19.72 -11.59 4.40
N HIS A 181 -19.33 -11.30 5.65
CA HIS A 181 -18.50 -10.14 5.98
C HIS A 181 -17.04 -10.32 5.55
N VAL A 182 -16.45 -11.51 5.69
CA VAL A 182 -15.12 -11.81 5.12
C VAL A 182 -15.15 -11.64 3.61
N LEU A 183 -16.22 -12.09 2.95
CA LEU A 183 -16.47 -11.85 1.52
C LEU A 183 -16.55 -10.36 1.19
N GLU A 184 -17.33 -9.58 1.94
CA GLU A 184 -17.48 -8.13 1.74
C GLU A 184 -16.16 -7.38 1.95
N VAL A 185 -15.35 -7.79 2.94
CA VAL A 185 -14.00 -7.24 3.17
C VAL A 185 -13.06 -7.61 2.04
N LEU A 186 -13.11 -8.85 1.56
CA LEU A 186 -12.29 -9.31 0.43
C LEU A 186 -12.72 -8.66 -0.89
N GLU A 187 -14.01 -8.39 -1.08
CA GLU A 187 -14.57 -7.64 -2.21
C GLU A 187 -14.21 -6.16 -2.13
N ALA A 188 -14.27 -5.53 -0.96
CA ALA A 188 -13.82 -4.17 -0.76
C ALA A 188 -12.30 -4.04 -0.98
N VAL A 189 -11.52 -5.02 -0.49
CA VAL A 189 -10.08 -5.13 -0.76
C VAL A 189 -9.83 -5.36 -2.26
N ALA A 190 -10.62 -6.18 -2.95
CA ALA A 190 -10.50 -6.41 -4.38
C ALA A 190 -10.91 -5.20 -5.23
N ALA A 191 -11.96 -4.48 -4.82
CA ALA A 191 -12.47 -3.28 -5.50
C ALA A 191 -11.52 -2.09 -5.33
N VAL A 192 -10.86 -1.97 -4.17
CA VAL A 192 -9.84 -0.95 -3.92
C VAL A 192 -8.51 -1.28 -4.63
N ASN A 193 -8.14 -2.56 -4.76
CA ASN A 193 -6.84 -2.96 -5.30
C ASN A 193 -6.85 -3.49 -6.74
N GLY A 194 -8.03 -3.65 -7.38
CA GLY A 194 -8.17 -4.22 -8.73
C GLY A 194 -7.66 -5.66 -8.89
N LEU A 195 -7.32 -6.33 -7.79
CA LEU A 195 -6.69 -7.65 -7.74
C LEU A 195 -7.54 -8.57 -6.87
N LYS A 196 -7.80 -9.78 -7.37
CA LYS A 196 -8.41 -10.83 -6.55
C LYS A 196 -7.48 -11.14 -5.37
N PRO A 197 -7.97 -11.17 -4.12
CA PRO A 197 -7.16 -11.51 -2.97
C PRO A 197 -6.54 -12.90 -3.17
N ASP A 198 -5.26 -13.03 -2.84
CA ASP A 198 -4.58 -14.32 -2.93
C ASP A 198 -5.02 -15.25 -1.79
N MET A 199 -4.80 -16.55 -1.94
CA MET A 199 -5.29 -17.57 -1.00
C MET A 199 -4.67 -17.44 0.40
N GLN A 200 -3.47 -16.86 0.49
CA GLN A 200 -2.83 -16.60 1.79
C GLN A 200 -3.53 -15.44 2.49
N GLN A 201 -3.94 -14.40 1.75
CA GLN A 201 -4.73 -13.30 2.31
C GLN A 201 -6.10 -13.76 2.80
N VAL A 202 -6.77 -14.65 2.06
CA VAL A 202 -8.05 -15.25 2.50
C VAL A 202 -7.84 -16.07 3.76
N HIS A 203 -6.81 -16.90 3.80
CA HIS A 203 -6.46 -17.71 4.96
C HIS A 203 -6.16 -16.85 6.20
N ASP A 204 -5.32 -15.83 6.05
CA ASP A 204 -4.95 -14.93 7.15
C ASP A 204 -6.17 -14.17 7.68
N LEU A 205 -7.08 -13.73 6.79
CA LEU A 205 -8.32 -13.07 7.19
C LEU A 205 -9.26 -14.00 7.94
N LEU A 206 -9.40 -15.25 7.48
CA LEU A 206 -10.23 -16.27 8.12
C LEU A 206 -9.78 -16.53 9.56
N VAL A 207 -8.47 -16.73 9.74
CA VAL A 207 -7.87 -16.89 11.07
C VAL A 207 -8.09 -15.64 11.93
N GLU A 208 -8.03 -14.45 11.33
CA GLU A 208 -8.20 -13.16 12.03
C GLU A 208 -9.63 -12.93 12.53
N VAL A 209 -10.65 -13.50 11.86
CA VAL A 209 -12.06 -13.41 12.27
C VAL A 209 -12.57 -14.64 13.04
N ASP A 210 -11.65 -15.49 13.51
CA ASP A 210 -11.96 -16.71 14.27
C ASP A 210 -12.84 -17.70 13.48
N ILE A 211 -12.60 -17.79 12.17
CA ILE A 211 -13.17 -18.81 11.28
C ILE A 211 -12.05 -19.78 10.91
N GLU A 212 -12.27 -21.06 11.17
CA GLU A 212 -11.30 -22.09 10.82
C GLU A 212 -11.13 -22.16 9.30
N PRO A 213 -9.89 -22.09 8.77
CA PRO A 213 -9.65 -22.07 7.33
C PRO A 213 -9.77 -23.48 6.73
N THR A 214 -11.00 -24.00 6.72
CA THR A 214 -11.33 -25.29 6.11
C THR A 214 -11.47 -25.15 4.59
N ASP A 215 -11.26 -26.26 3.87
CA ASP A 215 -11.45 -26.30 2.41
C ASP A 215 -12.85 -25.85 1.98
N GLU A 216 -13.86 -26.11 2.83
CA GLU A 216 -15.26 -25.71 2.63
C GLU A 216 -15.44 -24.19 2.76
N ASN A 217 -14.93 -23.58 3.83
CA ASN A 217 -15.02 -22.13 4.04
C ASN A 217 -14.26 -21.35 2.95
N ILE A 218 -13.10 -21.88 2.56
CA ILE A 218 -12.29 -21.35 1.47
C ILE A 218 -13.03 -21.46 0.13
N ALA A 219 -13.69 -22.59 -0.14
CA ALA A 219 -14.48 -22.79 -1.35
C ALA A 219 -15.69 -21.83 -1.42
N SER A 220 -16.41 -21.63 -0.30
CA SER A 220 -17.55 -20.69 -0.23
C SER A 220 -17.13 -19.24 -0.47
N ILE A 221 -16.00 -18.80 0.08
CA ILE A 221 -15.45 -17.45 -0.19
C ILE A 221 -15.04 -17.32 -1.66
N ARG A 222 -14.43 -18.36 -2.23
CA ARG A 222 -14.05 -18.37 -3.66
C ARG A 222 -15.28 -18.26 -4.57
N GLU A 223 -16.35 -18.98 -4.25
CA GLU A 223 -17.60 -18.97 -5.03
C GLU A 223 -18.31 -17.62 -4.92
N GLY A 224 -18.35 -17.01 -3.72
CA GLY A 224 -18.87 -15.66 -3.53
C GLY A 224 -18.10 -14.60 -4.34
N LEU A 225 -16.76 -14.63 -4.31
CA LEU A 225 -15.90 -13.73 -5.08
C LEU A 225 -16.03 -13.89 -6.61
N LEU A 226 -16.46 -15.06 -7.09
CA LEU A 226 -16.70 -15.31 -8.51
C LEU A 226 -18.08 -14.81 -8.96
N ASN A 227 -19.09 -14.94 -8.09
CA ASN A 227 -20.47 -14.58 -8.38
C ASN A 227 -20.75 -13.07 -8.20
N GLY A 228 -20.05 -12.38 -7.28
CA GLY A 228 -20.16 -10.93 -7.07
C GLY A 228 -19.73 -10.08 -8.27
N THR A 229 -18.80 -10.58 -9.11
CA THR A 229 -18.33 -9.88 -10.33
C THR A 229 -19.33 -9.83 -11.50
N SER A 230 -20.51 -10.48 -11.39
CA SER A 230 -21.51 -10.52 -12.47
C SER A 230 -22.72 -9.58 -12.29
N GLN A 231 -22.77 -8.78 -11.22
CA GLN A 231 -23.87 -7.83 -10.97
C GLN A 231 -23.46 -6.35 -10.88
N SER A 232 -22.22 -5.99 -11.23
CA SER A 232 -21.79 -4.57 -11.32
C SER A 232 -21.73 -4.07 -12.76
#